data_AF-A0A9Q2KTC5-F1
#
_entry.id   AF-A0A9Q2KTC5-F1
#
_cell.length_a   1.000
_cell.length_b   1.000
_cell.length_c   1.000
_cell.angle_alpha   90.00
_cell.angle_beta   90.00
_cell.angle_gamma   90.00
#
_symmetry.space_group_name_H-M   'P 1'
#
loop_
_entity.id
_entity.type
_entity.pdbx_description
1 polymer ?
#
loop_
_entity_poly.entity_id
_entity_poly.type
_entity_poly.pdbx_seq_one_letter_code
_entity_poly.pdbx_strand_id
1 'polypeptide(L)'
;MKLGNTVGIIIGAVSLCAITACTKKTPSQVIYRFDDNRYLELIGYDCEGYVVYHDIKRNIHKSIYGNPIYRVFSGEFIHPSEQYVLVPEWEPGAYKISKDYGQTWQVAKYMAPFPALERNSDGVMRDRPEGKEIKRVVVVNNQAFITTSKNHLYMSSYPFDDPRLKPGGPGIDYKYFDDTYYLYRPGKHKSSGEYVNAHIRPESPGYAWGMVIFMKKGLDNLVESEKANYQNLPDKEPEVVGYKGWTRMHCDMNAGR
;
A
#
# COMPACT_ATOMS: atom_id res chain seq x y z
N MET A 1 80.13 -42.32 22.09
CA MET A 1 79.23 -41.58 22.99
C MET A 1 79.20 -40.12 22.62
N LYS A 2 78.12 -39.65 22.00
CA LYS A 2 77.36 -38.45 22.41
C LYS A 2 76.16 -38.31 21.46
N LEU A 3 74.99 -38.28 22.09
CA LEU A 3 73.65 -38.26 21.54
C LEU A 3 73.42 -37.07 20.58
N GLY A 4 72.92 -37.36 19.39
CA GLY A 4 72.20 -36.39 18.55
C GLY A 4 70.71 -36.70 18.61
N ASN A 5 69.96 -35.93 19.39
CA ASN A 5 68.49 -36.01 19.45
C ASN A 5 67.89 -35.66 18.09
N THR A 6 67.31 -36.64 17.41
CA THR A 6 66.46 -36.41 16.24
C THR A 6 65.05 -36.10 16.74
N VAL A 7 64.67 -34.82 16.73
CA VAL A 7 63.29 -34.39 16.95
C VAL A 7 62.52 -34.66 15.66
N GLY A 8 61.74 -35.74 15.65
CA GLY A 8 60.80 -36.02 14.56
C GLY A 8 59.64 -35.03 14.64
N ILE A 9 59.59 -34.07 13.72
CA ILE A 9 58.43 -33.21 13.52
C ILE A 9 57.35 -34.07 12.86
N ILE A 10 56.38 -34.52 13.64
CA ILE A 10 55.13 -35.08 13.12
C ILE A 10 54.40 -33.90 12.47
N ILE A 11 54.42 -33.84 11.14
CA ILE A 11 53.57 -32.96 10.35
C ILE A 11 52.15 -33.52 10.49
N GLY A 12 51.48 -33.14 11.56
CA GLY A 12 50.04 -33.30 11.68
C GLY A 12 49.41 -32.47 10.58
N ALA A 13 48.79 -33.13 9.60
CA ALA A 13 47.87 -32.48 8.69
C ALA A 13 46.71 -31.93 9.54
N VAL A 14 46.87 -30.70 10.02
CA VAL A 14 45.75 -29.90 10.51
C VAL A 14 44.92 -29.64 9.26
N SER A 15 43.95 -30.53 9.04
CA SER A 15 42.89 -30.34 8.08
C SER A 15 42.21 -29.03 8.49
N LEU A 16 42.56 -27.95 7.78
CA LEU A 16 41.77 -26.74 7.74
C LEU A 16 40.43 -27.17 7.12
N CYS A 17 39.53 -27.68 7.95
CA CYS A 17 38.10 -27.53 7.68
C CYS A 17 37.89 -26.02 7.61
N ALA A 18 37.98 -25.48 6.40
CA ALA A 18 37.53 -24.15 6.09
C ALA A 18 36.08 -24.10 6.56
N ILE A 19 35.86 -23.40 7.66
CA ILE A 19 34.54 -23.01 8.13
C ILE A 19 34.07 -21.90 7.17
N THR A 20 33.93 -22.21 5.88
CA THR A 20 32.96 -21.52 5.05
C THR A 20 31.62 -22.00 5.56
N ALA A 21 31.19 -21.41 6.68
CA ALA A 21 29.80 -21.39 7.06
C ALA A 21 29.04 -20.99 5.80
N CYS A 22 28.35 -21.97 5.21
CA CYS A 22 27.38 -21.73 4.16
C CYS A 22 26.32 -20.80 4.76
N THR A 23 26.53 -19.49 4.65
CA THR A 23 25.46 -18.54 4.90
C THR A 23 24.46 -18.76 3.78
N LYS A 24 23.44 -19.58 4.05
CA LYS A 24 22.36 -19.86 3.11
C LYS A 24 21.80 -18.51 2.69
N LYS A 25 22.07 -18.10 1.45
CA LYS A 25 21.63 -16.80 0.92
C LYS A 25 20.11 -16.79 1.01
N THR A 26 19.54 -15.74 1.59
CA THR A 26 18.08 -15.57 1.64
C THR A 26 17.53 -15.73 0.22
N PRO A 27 16.55 -16.61 0.01
CA PRO A 27 16.02 -16.87 -1.30
C PRO A 27 15.38 -15.61 -1.86
N SER A 28 15.51 -15.45 -3.17
CA SER A 28 14.90 -14.36 -3.92
C SER A 28 14.05 -14.90 -5.03
N GLN A 29 12.87 -14.32 -5.25
CA GLN A 29 11.94 -14.75 -6.27
C GLN A 29 11.14 -13.57 -6.83
N VAL A 30 10.87 -13.60 -8.13
CA VAL A 30 9.94 -12.66 -8.76
C VAL A 30 8.53 -13.08 -8.38
N ILE A 31 7.85 -12.26 -7.58
CA ILE A 31 6.51 -12.56 -7.09
C ILE A 31 5.40 -11.95 -7.94
N TYR A 32 5.72 -10.97 -8.77
CA TYR A 32 4.75 -10.31 -9.64
C TYR A 32 5.43 -9.66 -10.84
N ARG A 33 4.82 -9.74 -12.02
CA ARG A 33 5.23 -8.99 -13.21
C ARG A 33 4.10 -8.07 -13.65
N PHE A 34 4.37 -6.77 -13.65
CA PHE A 34 3.42 -5.78 -14.15
C PHE A 34 3.36 -5.84 -15.69
N ASP A 35 4.52 -6.07 -16.31
CA ASP A 35 4.77 -6.22 -17.75
C ASP A 35 6.19 -6.79 -17.96
N ASP A 36 6.72 -6.69 -19.18
CA ASP A 36 8.05 -7.19 -19.56
C ASP A 36 9.21 -6.46 -18.86
N ASN A 37 9.00 -5.21 -18.40
CA ASN A 37 10.05 -4.35 -17.84
C ASN A 37 9.95 -4.17 -16.33
N ARG A 38 8.74 -4.34 -15.76
CA ARG A 38 8.45 -4.02 -14.37
C ARG A 38 8.04 -5.25 -13.58
N TYR A 39 8.67 -5.45 -12.42
CA TYR A 39 8.38 -6.61 -11.55
C TYR A 39 8.66 -6.33 -10.07
N LEU A 40 8.07 -7.16 -9.21
CA LEU A 40 8.36 -7.22 -7.77
C LEU A 40 9.20 -8.45 -7.47
N GLU A 41 10.31 -8.23 -6.78
CA GLU A 41 11.19 -9.28 -6.23
C GLU A 41 10.96 -9.36 -4.71
N LEU A 42 10.68 -10.57 -4.22
CA LEU A 42 10.62 -10.88 -2.79
C LEU A 42 11.94 -11.53 -2.37
N ILE A 43 12.56 -10.98 -1.33
CA ILE A 43 13.73 -11.54 -0.67
C ILE A 43 13.30 -11.93 0.75
N GLY A 44 13.07 -13.23 0.96
CA GLY A 44 12.54 -13.75 2.22
C GLY A 44 12.00 -15.17 2.11
N TYR A 45 11.43 -15.67 3.20
CA TYR A 45 10.95 -17.06 3.34
C TYR A 45 9.44 -17.08 3.51
N ASP A 46 8.78 -18.19 3.19
CA ASP A 46 7.36 -18.42 3.47
C ASP A 46 6.43 -17.32 2.93
N CYS A 47 6.82 -16.73 1.79
CA CYS A 47 6.10 -15.61 1.16
C CYS A 47 6.01 -14.33 2.02
N GLU A 48 6.98 -14.18 2.93
CA GLU A 48 7.18 -13.01 3.76
C GLU A 48 8.62 -12.50 3.62
N GLY A 49 8.81 -11.18 3.50
CA GLY A 49 10.16 -10.64 3.35
C GLY A 49 10.25 -9.17 2.96
N TYR A 50 11.40 -8.82 2.38
CA TYR A 50 11.62 -7.52 1.76
C TYR A 50 11.14 -7.56 0.31
N VAL A 51 10.50 -6.50 -0.15
CA VAL A 51 10.11 -6.36 -1.56
C VAL A 51 10.90 -5.26 -2.23
N VAL A 52 11.47 -5.57 -3.37
CA VAL A 52 12.14 -4.64 -4.27
C VAL A 52 11.28 -4.47 -5.52
N TYR A 53 11.00 -3.22 -5.88
CA TYR A 53 10.43 -2.86 -7.16
C TYR A 53 11.53 -2.65 -8.19
N HIS A 54 11.35 -3.24 -9.37
CA HIS A 54 12.22 -3.10 -10.51
C HIS A 54 11.45 -2.49 -11.68
N ASP A 55 12.03 -1.47 -12.30
CA ASP A 55 11.67 -1.01 -13.65
C ASP A 55 12.97 -0.94 -14.48
N ILE A 56 13.13 -1.90 -15.38
CA ILE A 56 14.34 -2.03 -16.20
C ILE A 56 14.48 -0.84 -17.16
N LYS A 57 13.37 -0.41 -17.77
CA LYS A 57 13.35 0.67 -18.76
C LYS A 57 13.76 2.00 -18.13
N ARG A 58 13.38 2.23 -16.87
CA ARG A 58 13.69 3.45 -16.12
C ARG A 58 14.92 3.33 -15.21
N ASN A 59 15.59 2.16 -15.19
CA ASN A 59 16.72 1.87 -14.30
C ASN A 59 16.39 2.11 -12.81
N ILE A 60 15.22 1.64 -12.37
CA ILE A 60 14.75 1.77 -10.99
C ILE A 60 14.87 0.43 -10.28
N HIS A 61 15.54 0.44 -9.12
CA HIS A 61 15.64 -0.68 -8.19
C HIS A 61 15.46 -0.15 -6.77
N LYS A 62 14.25 -0.27 -6.22
CA LYS A 62 13.89 0.37 -4.94
C LYS A 62 13.24 -0.62 -3.99
N SER A 63 13.82 -0.75 -2.80
CA SER A 63 13.15 -1.44 -1.70
C SER A 63 11.93 -0.63 -1.25
N ILE A 64 10.78 -1.29 -1.13
CA ILE A 64 9.47 -0.68 -0.85
C ILE A 64 9.12 -0.82 0.64
N TYR A 65 9.61 -1.90 1.26
CA TYR A 65 9.39 -2.24 2.67
C TYR A 65 10.73 -2.35 3.39
N GLY A 66 10.84 -1.73 4.57
CA GLY A 66 12.03 -1.82 5.43
C GLY A 66 11.77 -2.53 6.75
N ASN A 67 10.56 -2.36 7.30
CA ASN A 67 9.96 -2.98 8.50
C ASN A 67 8.59 -2.28 8.67
N PRO A 68 7.41 -2.95 8.82
CA PRO A 68 7.15 -4.39 8.97
C PRO A 68 7.50 -5.23 7.74
N ILE A 69 7.53 -6.55 7.94
CA ILE A 69 7.78 -7.56 6.91
C ILE A 69 6.56 -7.62 5.97
N TYR A 70 6.79 -7.50 4.67
CA TYR A 70 5.76 -7.62 3.65
C TYR A 70 5.26 -9.06 3.55
N ARG A 71 3.96 -9.24 3.33
CA ARG A 71 3.34 -10.54 3.05
C ARG A 71 2.59 -10.52 1.73
N VAL A 72 2.86 -11.51 0.89
CA VAL A 72 2.33 -11.59 -0.49
C VAL A 72 0.80 -11.54 -0.49
N PHE A 73 0.25 -10.67 -1.32
CA PHE A 73 -1.19 -10.58 -1.54
C PHE A 73 -1.70 -11.78 -2.35
N SER A 74 -2.88 -12.31 -1.99
CA SER A 74 -3.42 -13.56 -2.55
C SER A 74 -4.59 -13.39 -3.52
N GLY A 75 -5.15 -12.19 -3.62
CA GLY A 75 -6.25 -11.90 -4.54
C GLY A 75 -5.78 -11.65 -5.98
N GLU A 76 -6.72 -11.25 -6.82
CA GLU A 76 -6.41 -10.78 -8.17
C GLU A 76 -5.77 -9.39 -8.10
N PHE A 77 -4.69 -9.21 -8.84
CA PHE A 77 -3.95 -7.96 -8.92
C PHE A 77 -3.71 -7.64 -10.39
N ILE A 78 -4.28 -6.54 -10.87
CA ILE A 78 -4.15 -6.08 -12.25
C ILE A 78 -3.64 -4.64 -12.22
N HIS A 79 -2.47 -4.41 -12.80
CA HIS A 79 -1.78 -3.13 -12.64
C HIS A 79 -1.13 -2.66 -13.95
N PRO A 80 -1.93 -2.07 -14.87
CA PRO A 80 -1.40 -1.46 -16.09
C PRO A 80 -0.77 -0.07 -15.87
N SER A 81 -1.13 0.67 -14.82
CA SER A 81 -0.64 2.05 -14.64
C SER A 81 0.87 2.11 -14.43
N GLU A 82 1.55 3.06 -15.08
CA GLU A 82 3.01 3.22 -14.92
C GLU A 82 3.38 4.26 -13.87
N GLN A 83 2.71 5.40 -13.84
CA GLN A 83 3.07 6.51 -12.95
C GLN A 83 2.64 6.25 -11.51
N TYR A 84 1.40 5.81 -11.33
CA TYR A 84 0.86 5.47 -10.01
C TYR A 84 1.00 3.98 -9.75
N VAL A 85 1.93 3.61 -8.88
CA VAL A 85 2.15 2.23 -8.46
C VAL A 85 1.54 2.03 -7.08
N LEU A 86 0.80 0.95 -6.88
CA LEU A 86 0.29 0.53 -5.58
C LEU A 86 0.64 -0.95 -5.42
N VAL A 87 1.24 -1.31 -4.30
CA VAL A 87 1.63 -2.69 -4.00
C VAL A 87 0.71 -3.24 -2.90
N PRO A 88 -0.20 -4.17 -3.22
CA PRO A 88 -1.05 -4.79 -2.23
C PRO A 88 -0.27 -5.79 -1.38
N GLU A 89 -0.76 -6.02 -0.16
CA GLU A 89 -0.23 -7.00 0.81
C GLU A 89 -1.39 -7.78 1.45
N TRP A 90 -1.08 -8.88 2.14
CA TRP A 90 -2.09 -9.81 2.68
C TRP A 90 -3.05 -9.19 3.71
N GLU A 91 -2.59 -8.33 4.63
CA GLU A 91 -3.44 -7.63 5.62
C GLU A 91 -3.06 -6.14 5.69
N PRO A 92 -3.50 -5.33 4.72
CA PRO A 92 -3.06 -3.95 4.63
C PRO A 92 -3.78 -3.10 5.67
N GLY A 93 -3.03 -2.54 6.61
CA GLY A 93 -3.46 -1.35 7.35
C GLY A 93 -3.37 -0.07 6.51
N ALA A 94 -2.52 -0.09 5.50
CA ALA A 94 -2.26 0.94 4.51
C ALA A 94 -1.59 0.28 3.29
N TYR A 95 -1.33 1.04 2.24
CA TYR A 95 -0.65 0.56 1.04
C TYR A 95 0.62 1.34 0.77
N LYS A 96 1.65 0.66 0.27
CA LYS A 96 2.79 1.33 -0.33
C LYS A 96 2.45 1.76 -1.74
N ILE A 97 2.65 3.04 -2.01
CA ILE A 97 2.37 3.65 -3.30
C ILE A 97 3.56 4.45 -3.81
N SER A 98 3.65 4.62 -5.12
CA SER A 98 4.49 5.60 -5.79
C SER A 98 3.64 6.41 -6.75
N LYS A 99 3.95 7.70 -6.91
CA LYS A 99 3.27 8.62 -7.84
C LYS A 99 4.20 9.10 -8.96
N ASP A 100 5.38 8.49 -9.02
CA ASP A 100 6.52 8.88 -9.83
C ASP A 100 7.24 7.63 -10.38
N TYR A 101 6.47 6.67 -10.89
CA TYR A 101 6.96 5.47 -11.61
C TYR A 101 7.80 4.48 -10.76
N GLY A 102 7.69 4.56 -9.44
CA GLY A 102 8.45 3.75 -8.48
C GLY A 102 9.73 4.43 -7.98
N GLN A 103 9.98 5.70 -8.32
CA GLN A 103 11.16 6.43 -7.91
C GLN A 103 11.17 6.72 -6.41
N THR A 104 10.02 7.17 -5.87
CA THR A 104 9.79 7.38 -4.43
C THR A 104 8.54 6.64 -3.96
N TRP A 105 8.54 6.28 -2.68
CA TRP A 105 7.48 5.47 -2.08
C TRP A 105 6.87 6.16 -0.87
N GLN A 106 5.54 6.18 -0.82
CA GLN A 106 4.72 6.80 0.20
C GLN A 106 3.70 5.78 0.73
N VAL A 107 2.96 6.18 1.76
CA VAL A 107 1.93 5.33 2.39
C VAL A 107 0.56 5.91 2.12
N ALA A 108 -0.27 5.19 1.38
CA ALA A 108 -1.68 5.49 1.20
C ALA A 108 -2.50 4.82 2.30
N LYS A 109 -3.21 5.59 3.11
CA LYS A 109 -3.98 5.07 4.25
C LYS A 109 -5.45 4.88 3.86
N TYR A 110 -6.16 4.02 4.59
CA TYR A 110 -7.61 4.06 4.54
C TYR A 110 -8.11 5.36 5.15
N MET A 111 -8.97 6.07 4.43
CA MET A 111 -9.71 7.20 4.97
C MET A 111 -10.96 6.65 5.64
N ALA A 112 -11.05 6.86 6.96
CA ALA A 112 -12.12 6.29 7.76
C ALA A 112 -13.48 6.90 7.39
N PRO A 113 -14.47 6.09 7.00
CA PRO A 113 -15.83 6.57 6.85
C PRO A 113 -16.46 6.78 8.24
N PHE A 114 -17.38 7.75 8.34
CA PHE A 114 -18.23 7.89 9.51
C PHE A 114 -19.72 7.86 9.10
N PRO A 115 -20.53 6.90 9.60
CA PRO A 115 -20.12 5.77 10.45
C PRO A 115 -19.24 4.77 9.69
N ALA A 116 -18.57 3.89 10.43
CA ALA A 116 -17.88 2.72 9.89
C ALA A 116 -18.82 1.91 8.97
N LEU A 117 -18.28 1.43 7.84
CA LEU A 117 -19.07 0.79 6.78
C LEU A 117 -18.72 -0.69 6.58
N GLU A 118 -17.58 -1.15 7.09
CA GLU A 118 -17.21 -2.57 7.03
C GLU A 118 -17.64 -3.30 8.26
N ARG A 119 -18.15 -4.52 8.08
CA ARG A 119 -18.44 -5.45 9.18
C ARG A 119 -17.50 -6.63 9.08
N ASN A 120 -16.54 -6.68 9.98
CA ASN A 120 -15.52 -7.72 9.99
C ASN A 120 -16.09 -9.09 10.38
N SER A 121 -15.26 -10.12 10.25
CA SER A 121 -15.62 -11.50 10.62
C SER A 121 -16.00 -11.69 12.09
N ASP A 122 -15.53 -10.83 12.99
CA ASP A 122 -15.92 -10.76 14.40
C ASP A 122 -17.28 -10.05 14.63
N GLY A 123 -17.92 -9.56 13.56
CA GLY A 123 -19.16 -8.80 13.61
C GLY A 123 -18.99 -7.33 13.99
N VAL A 124 -17.77 -6.85 14.22
CA VAL A 124 -17.49 -5.46 14.62
C VAL A 124 -17.43 -4.54 13.40
N MET A 125 -18.01 -3.34 13.54
CA MET A 125 -17.93 -2.31 12.50
C MET A 125 -16.54 -1.67 12.48
N ARG A 126 -15.94 -1.53 11.30
CA ARG A 126 -14.59 -1.02 11.07
C ARG A 126 -14.53 -0.10 9.86
N ASP A 127 -13.44 0.66 9.80
CA ASP A 127 -13.23 1.71 8.81
C ASP A 127 -12.63 1.20 7.48
N ARG A 128 -12.21 -0.07 7.46
CA ARG A 128 -11.50 -0.72 6.35
C ARG A 128 -11.77 -2.23 6.36
N PRO A 129 -11.63 -2.91 5.20
CA PRO A 129 -11.89 -4.34 5.13
C PRO A 129 -10.74 -5.13 5.77
N GLU A 130 -11.02 -6.37 6.16
CA GLU A 130 -9.96 -7.31 6.52
C GLU A 130 -9.20 -7.75 5.27
N GLY A 131 -7.91 -8.05 5.42
CA GLY A 131 -7.08 -8.51 4.31
C GLY A 131 -7.68 -9.70 3.55
N LYS A 132 -8.20 -10.69 4.29
CA LYS A 132 -8.90 -11.85 3.71
C LYS A 132 -10.17 -11.52 2.90
N GLU A 133 -10.78 -10.36 3.14
CA GLU A 133 -11.96 -9.88 2.42
C GLU A 133 -11.58 -9.21 1.10
N ILE A 134 -10.35 -8.75 0.93
CA ILE A 134 -9.88 -8.13 -0.31
C ILE A 134 -9.70 -9.21 -1.38
N LYS A 135 -10.46 -9.10 -2.48
CA LYS A 135 -10.45 -10.10 -3.57
C LYS A 135 -9.73 -9.62 -4.81
N ARG A 136 -9.77 -8.33 -5.07
CA ARG A 136 -9.24 -7.76 -6.29
C ARG A 136 -8.68 -6.37 -6.04
N VAL A 137 -7.53 -6.11 -6.63
CA VAL A 137 -6.88 -4.80 -6.66
C VAL A 137 -6.59 -4.46 -8.11
N VAL A 138 -7.12 -3.33 -8.58
CA VAL A 138 -6.85 -2.81 -9.93
C VAL A 138 -6.25 -1.44 -9.84
N VAL A 139 -5.21 -1.19 -10.64
CA VAL A 139 -4.60 0.13 -10.74
C VAL A 139 -4.53 0.57 -12.19
N VAL A 140 -5.52 1.36 -12.60
CA VAL A 140 -5.73 1.80 -13.98
C VAL A 140 -5.98 3.29 -14.02
N ASN A 141 -5.55 3.96 -15.09
CA ASN A 141 -5.68 5.41 -15.25
C ASN A 141 -5.12 6.19 -14.06
N ASN A 142 -4.02 5.70 -13.46
CA ASN A 142 -3.39 6.30 -12.30
C ASN A 142 -4.32 6.42 -11.06
N GLN A 143 -5.27 5.50 -10.93
CA GLN A 143 -6.19 5.39 -9.80
C GLN A 143 -6.21 3.94 -9.32
N ALA A 144 -6.23 3.74 -8.00
CA ALA A 144 -6.40 2.42 -7.40
C ALA A 144 -7.87 2.12 -7.15
N PHE A 145 -8.24 0.85 -7.30
CA PHE A 145 -9.53 0.27 -7.01
C PHE A 145 -9.30 -1.03 -6.22
N ILE A 146 -10.06 -1.23 -5.15
CA ILE A 146 -9.97 -2.40 -4.29
C ILE A 146 -11.39 -2.92 -4.07
N THR A 147 -11.64 -4.15 -4.54
CA THR A 147 -12.94 -4.80 -4.44
C THR A 147 -12.90 -5.90 -3.39
N THR A 148 -13.85 -5.87 -2.47
CA THR A 148 -13.99 -6.86 -1.39
C THR A 148 -14.89 -8.03 -1.81
N SER A 149 -14.90 -9.10 -1.02
CA SER A 149 -15.82 -10.25 -1.19
C SER A 149 -17.30 -9.88 -1.06
N LYS A 150 -17.61 -8.73 -0.46
CA LYS A 150 -18.97 -8.18 -0.34
C LYS A 150 -19.30 -7.20 -1.47
N ASN A 151 -18.44 -7.12 -2.50
CA ASN A 151 -18.54 -6.16 -3.60
C ASN A 151 -18.50 -4.69 -3.15
N HIS A 152 -17.92 -4.40 -1.98
CA HIS A 152 -17.60 -3.02 -1.63
C HIS A 152 -16.42 -2.56 -2.49
N LEU A 153 -16.54 -1.34 -3.02
CA LEU A 153 -15.53 -0.72 -3.85
C LEU A 153 -14.85 0.42 -3.09
N TYR A 154 -13.56 0.23 -2.86
CA TYR A 154 -12.66 1.28 -2.42
C TYR A 154 -11.88 1.82 -3.61
N MET A 155 -11.50 3.08 -3.54
CA MET A 155 -10.67 3.70 -4.57
C MET A 155 -9.77 4.81 -4.02
N SER A 156 -8.76 5.20 -4.79
CA SER A 156 -8.09 6.48 -4.60
C SER A 156 -8.81 7.60 -5.35
N SER A 157 -8.43 8.86 -5.12
CA SER A 157 -8.92 9.99 -5.92
C SER A 157 -8.42 9.93 -7.36
N TYR A 158 -9.04 10.71 -8.24
CA TYR A 158 -8.56 10.92 -9.61
C TYR A 158 -7.14 11.51 -9.64
N PRO A 159 -6.38 11.33 -10.75
CA PRO A 159 -4.94 11.58 -10.82
C PRO A 159 -4.51 13.04 -10.93
N PHE A 160 -5.05 13.89 -10.06
CA PHE A 160 -4.69 15.30 -9.94
C PHE A 160 -5.04 15.84 -8.55
N ASP A 161 -4.33 16.89 -8.13
CA ASP A 161 -4.71 17.71 -6.98
C ASP A 161 -5.68 18.82 -7.42
N ASP A 162 -6.62 19.18 -6.56
CA ASP A 162 -7.61 20.22 -6.87
C ASP A 162 -6.91 21.54 -7.22
N PRO A 163 -7.12 22.11 -8.44
CA PRO A 163 -6.45 23.33 -8.85
C PRO A 163 -6.72 24.54 -7.94
N ARG A 164 -7.87 24.58 -7.26
CA ARG A 164 -8.24 25.66 -6.33
C ARG A 164 -7.39 25.67 -5.07
N LEU A 165 -6.77 24.53 -4.74
CA LEU A 165 -5.93 24.33 -3.57
C LEU A 165 -4.43 24.40 -3.87
N LYS A 166 -4.03 24.79 -5.09
CA LYS A 166 -2.63 25.08 -5.42
C LYS A 166 -2.14 26.30 -4.63
N PRO A 167 -0.83 26.43 -4.34
CA PRO A 167 -0.29 27.60 -3.64
C PRO A 167 -0.74 28.93 -4.28
N GLY A 168 -1.31 29.84 -3.49
CA GLY A 168 -1.89 31.10 -3.96
C GLY A 168 -3.28 30.99 -4.61
N GLY A 169 -3.90 29.81 -4.60
CA GLY A 169 -5.26 29.58 -5.09
C GLY A 169 -6.34 30.19 -4.19
N PRO A 170 -7.61 30.18 -4.64
CA PRO A 170 -8.71 30.77 -3.89
C PRO A 170 -9.16 29.93 -2.69
N GLY A 171 -8.74 28.67 -2.57
CA GLY A 171 -9.32 27.73 -1.61
C GLY A 171 -10.69 27.22 -2.02
N ILE A 172 -11.40 26.56 -1.10
CA ILE A 172 -12.74 26.01 -1.34
C ILE A 172 -13.65 26.37 -0.16
N ASP A 173 -14.66 27.19 -0.42
CA ASP A 173 -15.74 27.42 0.54
C ASP A 173 -16.74 26.26 0.50
N TYR A 174 -17.17 25.82 1.68
CA TYR A 174 -18.16 24.76 1.85
C TYR A 174 -19.00 24.97 3.10
N LYS A 175 -20.05 24.15 3.24
CA LYS A 175 -20.90 24.12 4.43
C LYS A 175 -20.99 22.71 4.96
N TYR A 176 -20.92 22.55 6.27
CA TYR A 176 -21.16 21.27 6.93
C TYR A 176 -22.17 21.42 8.06
N PHE A 177 -22.88 20.35 8.38
CA PHE A 177 -23.81 20.31 9.50
C PHE A 177 -23.03 19.96 10.77
N ASP A 178 -23.01 20.88 11.74
CA ASP A 178 -22.40 20.67 13.05
C ASP A 178 -23.50 20.36 14.06
N ASP A 179 -23.60 19.10 14.46
CA ASP A 179 -24.46 18.66 15.56
C ASP A 179 -23.68 18.37 16.85
N THR A 180 -22.37 18.67 16.89
CA THR A 180 -21.46 18.33 17.99
C THR A 180 -21.46 19.34 19.13
N TYR A 181 -22.30 20.39 19.05
CA TYR A 181 -22.41 21.45 20.04
C TYR A 181 -22.60 20.97 21.48
N TYR A 182 -23.24 19.80 21.67
CA TYR A 182 -23.42 19.18 22.98
C TYR A 182 -22.13 18.64 23.61
N LEU A 183 -21.07 18.37 22.84
CA LEU A 183 -19.79 17.88 23.36
C LEU A 183 -19.01 18.95 24.14
N TYR A 184 -19.29 20.23 23.88
CA TYR A 184 -18.57 21.36 24.46
C TYR A 184 -19.29 22.00 25.66
N ARG A 185 -20.42 21.44 26.13
CA ARG A 185 -21.16 21.90 27.32
C ARG A 185 -21.53 20.75 28.26
N PRO A 186 -21.23 20.85 29.58
CA PRO A 186 -21.72 19.88 30.55
C PRO A 186 -23.25 19.95 30.68
N GLY A 187 -23.97 18.87 30.34
CA GLY A 187 -25.43 18.79 30.53
C GLY A 187 -26.14 17.93 29.47
N LYS A 188 -27.40 17.54 29.74
CA LYS A 188 -28.25 16.87 28.74
C LYS A 188 -28.81 17.91 27.76
N HIS A 189 -28.09 18.16 26.68
CA HIS A 189 -28.57 19.01 25.59
C HIS A 189 -29.09 18.15 24.43
N LYS A 190 -30.26 18.50 23.89
CA LYS A 190 -30.63 18.05 22.54
C LYS A 190 -29.86 18.94 21.58
N SER A 191 -29.00 18.35 20.75
CA SER A 191 -28.36 19.10 19.67
C SER A 191 -29.43 19.55 18.68
N SER A 192 -29.52 20.85 18.41
CA SER A 192 -30.37 21.36 17.33
C SER A 192 -29.67 21.33 15.97
N GLY A 193 -28.35 21.15 15.95
CA GLY A 193 -27.48 21.20 14.79
C GLY A 193 -27.57 22.49 13.97
N GLU A 194 -26.48 22.94 13.35
CA GLU A 194 -26.54 24.05 12.41
C GLU A 194 -25.58 23.88 11.25
N TYR A 195 -25.91 24.48 10.11
CA TYR A 195 -24.98 24.53 8.98
C TYR A 195 -23.96 25.65 9.20
N VAL A 196 -22.69 25.27 9.28
CA VAL A 196 -21.56 26.20 9.48
C VAL A 196 -20.82 26.38 8.17
N ASN A 197 -20.45 27.63 7.86
CA ASN A 197 -19.56 27.93 6.73
C ASN A 197 -18.11 27.59 7.11
N ALA A 198 -17.40 26.91 6.22
CA ALA A 198 -16.00 26.59 6.37
C ALA A 198 -15.24 26.80 5.06
N HIS A 199 -13.92 26.81 5.17
CA HIS A 199 -13.03 27.10 4.05
C HIS A 199 -11.79 26.20 4.09
N ILE A 200 -11.55 25.48 3.00
CA ILE A 200 -10.33 24.71 2.77
C ILE A 200 -9.27 25.67 2.21
N ARG A 201 -8.22 25.90 3.00
CA ARG A 201 -7.13 26.79 2.63
C ARG A 201 -6.13 26.10 1.70
N PRO A 202 -5.59 26.77 0.66
CA PRO A 202 -4.53 26.21 -0.17
C PRO A 202 -3.28 25.77 0.62
N GLU A 203 -2.99 26.42 1.76
CA GLU A 203 -1.84 26.09 2.62
C GLU A 203 -2.07 24.80 3.43
N SER A 204 -3.31 24.34 3.54
CA SER A 204 -3.66 23.09 4.21
C SER A 204 -4.66 22.31 3.35
N PRO A 205 -4.21 21.81 2.18
CA PRO A 205 -5.09 21.27 1.16
C PRO A 205 -5.61 19.88 1.52
N GLY A 206 -5.26 19.29 2.67
CA GLY A 206 -5.63 17.93 3.05
C GLY A 206 -4.89 16.86 2.24
N TYR A 207 -5.58 15.77 1.89
CA TYR A 207 -4.94 14.67 1.16
C TYR A 207 -4.68 15.02 -0.31
N ALA A 208 -3.42 14.89 -0.72
CA ALA A 208 -3.00 14.92 -2.11
C ALA A 208 -3.48 13.68 -2.87
N TRP A 209 -3.48 13.75 -4.20
CA TRP A 209 -3.84 12.64 -5.08
C TRP A 209 -3.17 11.33 -4.64
N GLY A 210 -3.99 10.28 -4.57
CA GLY A 210 -3.54 8.91 -4.35
C GLY A 210 -3.13 8.59 -2.91
N MET A 211 -3.15 9.55 -1.98
CA MET A 211 -2.68 9.36 -0.60
C MET A 211 -3.68 8.65 0.31
N VAL A 212 -4.91 8.47 -0.14
CA VAL A 212 -5.95 7.78 0.61
C VAL A 212 -6.71 6.81 -0.26
N ILE A 213 -7.19 5.75 0.38
CA ILE A 213 -8.10 4.76 -0.15
C ILE A 213 -9.41 4.88 0.62
N PHE A 214 -10.54 5.01 -0.07
CA PHE A 214 -11.83 5.29 0.54
C PHE A 214 -12.98 4.64 -0.23
N MET A 215 -14.10 4.41 0.45
CA MET A 215 -15.37 4.11 -0.21
C MET A 215 -16.08 5.41 -0.56
N LYS A 216 -16.68 5.48 -1.75
CA LYS A 216 -17.45 6.64 -2.21
C LYS A 216 -18.52 7.07 -1.19
N LYS A 217 -19.27 6.12 -0.61
CA LYS A 217 -20.25 6.37 0.46
C LYS A 217 -19.65 6.97 1.73
N GLY A 218 -18.36 6.73 1.98
CA GLY A 218 -17.64 7.33 3.10
C GLY A 218 -17.40 8.84 2.94
N LEU A 219 -17.53 9.39 1.72
CA LEU A 219 -17.28 10.80 1.45
C LEU A 219 -18.40 11.72 1.94
N ASP A 220 -19.63 11.24 2.10
CA ASP A 220 -20.82 12.07 2.39
C ASP A 220 -20.63 13.00 3.61
N ASN A 221 -19.76 12.63 4.55
CA ASN A 221 -19.47 13.38 5.77
C ASN A 221 -18.01 13.86 5.86
N LEU A 222 -17.26 13.83 4.76
CA LEU A 222 -15.86 14.21 4.72
C LEU A 222 -15.67 15.43 3.84
N VAL A 223 -14.85 16.37 4.32
CA VAL A 223 -14.45 17.58 3.58
C VAL A 223 -13.79 17.27 2.22
N GLU A 224 -13.26 16.06 2.06
CA GLU A 224 -12.71 15.60 0.79
C GLU A 224 -13.75 15.52 -0.33
N SER A 225 -15.04 15.39 0.02
CA SER A 225 -16.16 15.49 -0.92
C SER A 225 -16.35 16.87 -1.54
N GLU A 226 -15.59 17.90 -1.15
CA GLU A 226 -15.66 19.23 -1.76
C GLU A 226 -14.64 19.40 -2.91
N LYS A 227 -13.69 18.47 -3.02
CA LYS A 227 -12.60 18.52 -3.99
C LYS A 227 -12.99 17.90 -5.32
N ALA A 228 -12.52 18.50 -6.42
CA ALA A 228 -12.81 18.10 -7.79
C ALA A 228 -12.34 16.67 -8.11
N ASN A 229 -11.20 16.24 -7.55
CA ASN A 229 -10.66 14.89 -7.74
C ASN A 229 -11.40 13.79 -6.94
N TYR A 230 -12.41 14.16 -6.15
CA TYR A 230 -13.32 13.25 -5.44
C TYR A 230 -14.76 13.32 -5.97
N GLN A 231 -15.03 14.13 -7.00
CA GLN A 231 -16.35 14.23 -7.62
C GLN A 231 -16.53 13.19 -8.72
N ASN A 232 -17.78 12.80 -8.99
CA ASN A 232 -18.14 11.94 -10.13
C ASN A 232 -17.29 10.65 -10.21
N LEU A 233 -17.04 10.06 -9.05
CA LEU A 233 -16.30 8.81 -8.92
C LEU A 233 -17.12 7.62 -9.46
N PRO A 234 -16.46 6.63 -10.07
CA PRO A 234 -17.14 5.50 -10.66
C PRO A 234 -17.72 4.55 -9.59
N ASP A 235 -18.82 3.87 -9.91
CA ASP A 235 -19.45 2.89 -9.02
C ASP A 235 -18.91 1.46 -9.22
N LYS A 236 -18.04 1.28 -10.23
CA LYS A 236 -17.30 0.04 -10.49
C LYS A 236 -15.91 0.35 -11.01
N GLU A 237 -15.00 -0.57 -10.80
CA GLU A 237 -13.66 -0.53 -11.38
C GLU A 237 -13.70 -0.53 -12.92
N PRO A 238 -12.85 0.27 -13.61
CA PRO A 238 -12.77 0.28 -15.06
C PRO A 238 -12.35 -1.08 -15.62
N GLU A 239 -12.85 -1.41 -16.81
CA GLU A 239 -12.41 -2.58 -17.54
C GLU A 239 -10.96 -2.40 -18.02
N VAL A 240 -10.11 -3.41 -17.81
CA VAL A 240 -8.72 -3.42 -18.27
C VAL A 240 -8.59 -4.41 -19.41
N VAL A 241 -8.56 -3.89 -20.64
CA VAL A 241 -8.43 -4.70 -21.85
C VAL A 241 -6.96 -4.85 -22.25
N GLY A 242 -6.54 -6.07 -22.61
CA GLY A 242 -5.20 -6.32 -23.14
C GLY A 242 -4.06 -6.23 -22.12
N TYR A 243 -4.36 -6.44 -20.82
CA TYR A 243 -3.33 -6.50 -19.79
C TYR A 243 -2.36 -7.66 -20.04
N LYS A 244 -1.06 -7.38 -20.01
CA LYS A 244 0.01 -8.35 -20.32
C LYS A 244 0.76 -8.85 -19.08
N GLY A 245 0.56 -8.21 -17.94
CA GLY A 245 1.16 -8.63 -16.68
C GLY A 245 0.49 -9.88 -16.10
N TRP A 246 1.03 -10.34 -14.98
CA TRP A 246 0.40 -11.41 -14.20
C TRP A 246 -0.88 -10.88 -13.54
N THR A 247 -1.95 -11.66 -13.52
CA THR A 247 -3.20 -11.28 -12.85
C THR A 247 -3.19 -11.59 -11.36
N ARG A 248 -2.13 -12.25 -10.86
CA ARG A 248 -1.94 -12.62 -9.45
C ARG A 248 -0.47 -12.60 -9.10
N MET A 249 -0.19 -12.43 -7.81
CA MET A 249 1.14 -12.70 -7.29
C MET A 249 1.37 -14.21 -7.17
N HIS A 250 2.60 -14.64 -7.41
CA HIS A 250 3.03 -16.03 -7.28
C HIS A 250 4.19 -16.10 -6.29
N CYS A 251 4.15 -17.07 -5.39
CA CYS A 251 5.24 -17.26 -4.45
C CYS A 251 5.40 -18.75 -4.14
N ASP A 252 6.64 -19.22 -4.20
CA ASP A 252 7.05 -20.55 -3.76
C ASP A 252 7.37 -20.52 -2.26
N MET A 253 6.50 -21.19 -1.48
CA MET A 253 6.65 -21.37 -0.03
C MET A 253 7.88 -22.22 0.35
N ASN A 254 8.43 -22.99 -0.59
CA ASN A 254 9.59 -23.85 -0.34
C ASN A 254 10.91 -23.22 -0.81
N ALA A 255 10.87 -21.98 -1.32
CA ALA A 255 12.07 -21.30 -1.77
C ALA A 255 13.13 -21.27 -0.66
N GLY A 256 14.33 -21.76 -0.96
CA GLY A 256 15.45 -21.79 -0.03
C GLY A 256 15.31 -22.78 1.15
N ARG A 257 14.39 -23.74 1.11
CA ARG A 257 14.36 -24.88 2.04
C ARG A 257 15.29 -26.00 1.59
#